data_AF-A0A943DF98-F1
#
_entry.id   AF-A0A943DF98-F1
#
_cell.length_a   1.000
_cell.length_b   1.000
_cell.length_c   1.000
_cell.angle_alpha   90.00
_cell.angle_beta   90.00
_cell.angle_gamma   90.00
#
_symmetry.space_group_name_H-M   'P 1'
#
loop_
_entity.id
_entity.type
_entity.pdbx_description
1 polymer ?
#
loop_
_entity_poly.entity_id
_entity_poly.type
_entity_poly.pdbx_seq_one_letter_code
_entity_poly.pdbx_strand_id
1 'polypeptide(L)'
;MTFRAPKYPILPRQRSLDLDVHAKRSKRGFSQERMAEYLDISIGEYKLIESYGHIPKTGYFLLICWKLRLNPLCYLKQALQQEERDVSVLGEEAETA
;
A
#
# COMPACT_ATOMS: atom_id res chain seq x y z
N MET A 1 8.99 31.72 12.38
CA MET A 1 8.13 30.73 11.69
C MET A 1 7.57 29.79 12.75
N THR A 2 6.26 29.83 13.00
CA THR A 2 5.59 28.95 13.96
C THR A 2 5.31 27.60 13.30
N PHE A 3 6.00 26.56 13.75
CA PHE A 3 5.78 25.19 13.30
C PHE A 3 4.41 24.76 13.84
N ARG A 4 3.38 24.72 12.99
CA ARG A 4 2.10 24.10 13.35
C ARG A 4 2.33 22.60 13.44
N ALA A 5 2.23 22.06 14.64
CA ALA A 5 2.23 20.62 14.84
C ALA A 5 1.08 19.99 14.02
N PRO A 6 1.27 18.80 13.42
CA PRO A 6 0.20 18.09 12.75
C PRO A 6 -0.98 17.92 13.71
N LYS A 7 -2.20 18.23 13.26
CA LYS A 7 -3.45 18.08 14.03
C LYS A 7 -3.73 16.65 14.47
N TYR A 8 -3.02 15.67 13.91
CA TYR A 8 -3.23 14.25 14.13
C TYR A 8 -1.92 13.56 14.51
N PRO A 9 -1.98 12.55 15.41
CA PRO A 9 -0.79 11.80 15.81
C PRO A 9 -0.12 11.18 14.58
N ILE A 10 1.21 11.37 14.45
CA ILE A 10 2.02 10.64 13.48
C ILE A 10 1.97 9.17 13.91
N LEU A 11 1.14 8.40 13.21
CA LEU A 11 0.96 6.98 13.48
C LEU A 11 2.29 6.23 13.28
N PRO A 12 2.49 5.09 13.96
CA PRO A 12 3.62 4.21 13.69
C PRO A 12 3.72 3.97 12.18
N ARG A 13 4.93 4.15 11.62
CA ARG A 13 5.21 4.12 10.17
C ARG A 13 4.26 3.17 9.45
N GLN A 14 3.30 3.76 8.72
CA GLN A 14 2.36 3.04 7.87
C GLN A 14 3.16 2.05 7.02
N ARG A 15 2.83 0.75 7.07
CA ARG A 15 3.49 -0.23 6.21
C ARG A 15 3.04 0.02 4.80
N SER A 16 3.90 0.67 4.04
CA SER A 16 3.67 0.93 2.62
C SER A 16 3.87 -0.36 1.85
N LEU A 17 2.83 -0.84 1.16
CA LEU A 17 2.89 -2.07 0.37
C LEU A 17 4.03 -2.01 -0.65
N ASP A 18 4.19 -0.87 -1.32
CA ASP A 18 5.28 -0.55 -2.23
C ASP A 18 6.67 -0.75 -1.60
N LEU A 19 6.92 -0.22 -0.41
CA LEU A 19 8.18 -0.38 0.31
C LEU A 19 8.44 -1.85 0.69
N ASP A 20 7.41 -2.57 1.14
CA ASP A 20 7.53 -3.98 1.51
C ASP A 20 7.75 -4.87 0.27
N VAL A 21 7.06 -4.58 -0.83
CA VAL A 21 7.24 -5.25 -2.13
C VAL A 21 8.67 -5.03 -2.62
N HIS A 22 9.14 -3.78 -2.60
CA HIS A 22 10.51 -3.44 -2.99
C HIS A 22 11.55 -4.18 -2.13
N ALA A 23 11.43 -4.08 -0.80
CA ALA A 23 12.39 -4.67 0.12
C ALA A 23 12.44 -6.20 -0.01
N LYS A 24 11.27 -6.87 -0.10
CA LYS A 24 11.21 -8.32 -0.22
C LYS A 24 11.66 -8.81 -1.60
N ARG A 25 11.30 -8.12 -2.68
CA ARG A 25 11.74 -8.44 -4.04
C ARG A 25 13.26 -8.37 -4.12
N SER A 26 13.83 -7.24 -3.71
CA SER A 26 15.28 -6.99 -3.73
C SER A 26 16.04 -8.01 -2.87
N LYS A 27 15.55 -8.31 -1.66
CA LYS A 27 16.16 -9.31 -0.78
C LYS A 27 16.16 -10.73 -1.37
N ARG A 28 15.19 -11.05 -2.23
CA ARG A 28 15.05 -12.36 -2.88
C ARG A 28 15.76 -12.43 -4.24
N GLY A 29 16.36 -11.35 -4.71
CA GLY A 29 17.05 -11.30 -6.01
C GLY A 29 16.09 -11.39 -7.20
N PHE A 30 14.82 -11.02 -7.04
CA PHE A 30 13.90 -10.94 -8.17
C PHE A 30 14.06 -9.60 -8.87
N SER A 31 14.19 -9.60 -10.20
CA SER A 31 14.13 -8.36 -10.96
C SER A 31 12.69 -7.88 -11.09
N GLN A 32 12.49 -6.61 -11.48
CA GLN A 32 11.15 -6.08 -11.74
C GLN A 32 10.51 -6.77 -12.95
N GLU A 33 11.30 -7.08 -13.97
CA GLU A 33 10.91 -7.79 -15.19
C GLU A 33 10.39 -9.19 -14.88
N ARG A 34 11.10 -9.92 -14.01
CA ARG A 34 10.68 -11.26 -13.58
C ARG A 34 9.36 -11.25 -12.80
N MET A 35 9.10 -10.16 -12.07
CA MET A 35 7.83 -10.01 -11.36
C MET A 35 6.70 -9.60 -12.31
N ALA A 36 6.96 -8.74 -13.29
CA ALA A 36 6.01 -8.38 -14.33
C ALA A 36 5.60 -9.60 -15.17
N GLU A 37 6.58 -10.43 -15.58
CA GLU A 37 6.35 -11.71 -16.26
C GLU A 37 5.51 -12.68 -15.41
N TYR A 38 5.83 -12.83 -14.12
CA TYR A 38 5.07 -13.69 -13.22
C TYR A 38 3.60 -13.27 -13.07
N LEU A 39 3.31 -11.96 -13.18
CA LEU A 39 1.96 -11.41 -13.06
C LEU A 39 1.26 -11.26 -14.41
N ASP A 40 1.93 -11.57 -15.52
CA ASP A 40 1.41 -11.35 -16.88
C ASP A 40 0.93 -9.90 -17.11
N ILE A 41 1.78 -8.94 -16.72
CA ILE A 41 1.55 -7.50 -16.88
C ILE A 41 2.76 -6.82 -17.53
N SER A 42 2.58 -5.58 -18.00
CA SER A 42 3.70 -4.79 -18.50
C SER A 42 4.65 -4.39 -17.37
N ILE A 43 5.94 -4.20 -17.71
CA ILE A 43 6.94 -3.67 -16.76
C ILE A 43 6.56 -2.29 -16.23
N GLY A 44 5.87 -1.47 -17.03
CA GLY A 44 5.35 -0.17 -16.62
C GLY A 44 4.32 -0.30 -15.49
N GLU A 45 3.36 -1.22 -15.63
CA GLU A 45 2.37 -1.50 -14.60
C GLU A 45 3.03 -2.00 -13.31
N TYR A 46 4.00 -2.92 -13.40
CA TYR A 46 4.70 -3.39 -12.21
C TYR A 46 5.44 -2.26 -11.47
N LYS A 47 6.08 -1.33 -12.22
CA LYS A 47 6.72 -0.16 -11.61
C LYS A 47 5.75 0.75 -10.88
N LEU A 48 4.51 0.89 -11.36
CA LEU A 48 3.47 1.65 -10.66
C LEU A 48 3.09 1.01 -9.32
N ILE A 49 3.04 -0.32 -9.25
CA ILE A 49 2.82 -1.06 -8.00
C ILE A 49 3.93 -0.74 -6.98
N GLU A 50 5.19 -0.82 -7.42
CA GLU A 50 6.35 -0.64 -6.54
C GLU A 50 6.68 0.84 -6.24
N SER A 51 6.12 1.79 -6.98
CA SER A 51 6.39 3.24 -6.81
C SER A 51 5.26 4.00 -6.15
N TYR A 52 4.01 3.55 -6.32
CA TYR A 52 2.82 4.28 -5.85
C TYR A 52 1.87 3.41 -5.03
N GLY A 53 2.20 2.14 -4.79
CA GLY A 53 1.32 1.21 -4.09
C GLY A 53 0.00 0.97 -4.83
N HIS A 54 -0.07 1.29 -6.13
CA HIS A 54 -1.25 1.07 -6.95
C HIS A 54 -1.50 -0.43 -7.04
N ILE A 55 -2.55 -0.94 -6.40
CA ILE A 55 -2.94 -2.34 -6.47
C ILE A 55 -3.91 -2.52 -7.65
N PRO A 56 -3.47 -3.03 -8.82
CA PRO A 56 -4.40 -3.31 -9.91
C PRO A 56 -5.13 -4.61 -9.56
N LYS A 57 -6.47 -4.62 -9.55
CA LYS A 57 -7.38 -5.79 -9.38
C LYS A 57 -6.92 -6.85 -8.36
N THR A 58 -7.69 -7.02 -7.29
CA THR A 58 -7.49 -7.87 -6.10
C THR A 58 -6.63 -9.15 -6.25
N GLY A 59 -6.69 -9.83 -7.40
CA GLY A 59 -5.84 -11.00 -7.74
C GLY A 59 -4.33 -10.72 -7.77
N TYR A 60 -3.85 -9.61 -8.35
CA TYR A 60 -2.40 -9.35 -8.43
C TYR A 60 -1.78 -9.10 -7.06
N PHE A 61 -2.51 -8.43 -6.17
CA PHE A 61 -2.08 -8.24 -4.78
C PHE A 61 -1.82 -9.58 -4.08
N LEU A 62 -2.77 -10.53 -4.17
CA LEU A 62 -2.61 -11.85 -3.55
C LEU A 62 -1.43 -12.61 -4.15
N LEU A 63 -1.23 -12.54 -5.47
CA LEU A 63 -0.11 -13.18 -6.15
C LEU A 63 1.24 -12.60 -5.72
N ILE A 64 1.33 -11.28 -5.56
CA ILE A 64 2.54 -10.61 -5.05
C ILE A 64 2.80 -11.01 -3.61
N CYS A 65 1.78 -10.99 -2.74
CA CYS A 65 1.93 -11.40 -1.35
C CYS A 65 2.41 -12.84 -1.24
N TRP A 66 1.84 -13.75 -2.03
CA TRP A 66 2.26 -15.14 -2.11
C TRP A 66 3.73 -15.26 -2.54
N LYS A 67 4.11 -14.64 -3.66
CA LYS A 67 5.46 -14.72 -4.24
C LYS A 67 6.53 -14.17 -3.28
N LEU A 68 6.22 -13.10 -2.56
CA LEU A 68 7.15 -12.41 -1.67
C LEU A 68 7.08 -12.90 -0.21
N ARG A 69 6.13 -13.79 0.11
CA ARG A 69 5.75 -14.20 1.48
C ARG A 69 5.41 -13.01 2.38
N LEU A 70 4.56 -12.13 1.86
CA LEU A 70 3.89 -11.07 2.64
C LEU A 70 2.57 -11.61 3.16
N ASN A 71 2.15 -11.15 4.34
CA ASN A 71 0.84 -11.49 4.89
C ASN A 71 -0.20 -10.46 4.40
N PRO A 72 -1.17 -10.84 3.54
CA PRO A 72 -2.14 -9.90 2.99
C PRO A 72 -3.02 -9.26 4.07
N LEU A 73 -3.27 -9.94 5.20
CA LEU A 73 -4.09 -9.42 6.29
C LEU A 73 -3.47 -8.19 6.98
N CYS A 74 -2.14 -8.04 6.93
CA CYS A 74 -1.48 -6.86 7.47
C CYS A 74 -1.89 -5.58 6.72
N TYR A 75 -2.11 -5.67 5.41
CA TYR A 75 -2.48 -4.54 4.57
C TYR A 75 -4.00 -4.33 4.56
N LEU A 76 -4.78 -5.41 4.59
CA LEU A 76 -6.24 -5.33 4.67
C LEU A 76 -6.71 -4.64 5.95
N LYS A 77 -6.15 -5.01 7.11
CA LYS A 77 -6.49 -4.36 8.39
C LYS A 77 -6.17 -2.87 8.37
N GLN A 78 -5.09 -2.47 7.71
CA GLN A 78 -4.71 -1.07 7.55
C GLN A 78 -5.65 -0.32 6.62
N ALA A 79 -6.05 -0.93 5.50
CA ALA A 79 -7.03 -0.35 4.58
C ALA A 79 -8.38 -0.12 5.28
N LEU A 80 -8.87 -1.10 6.03
CA LEU A 80 -10.12 -0.98 6.80
C LEU A 80 -10.04 0.11 7.87
N GLN A 81 -8.91 0.22 8.60
CA GLN A 81 -8.72 1.29 9.57
C GLN A 81 -8.63 2.68 8.94
N GLN A 82 -8.15 2.78 7.70
CA GLN A 82 -8.14 4.04 6.96
C GLN A 82 -9.56 4.40 6.50
N GLU A 83 -10.30 3.43 5.96
CA GLU A 83 -11.69 3.61 5.52
C GLU A 83 -12.60 4.02 6.68
N GLU A 84 -12.50 3.37 7.85
CA GLU A 84 -13.24 3.76 9.06
C GLU A 84 -12.98 5.22 9.48
N ARG A 85 -11.74 5.70 9.33
CA ARG A 85 -11.39 7.10 9.61
C ARG A 85 -11.93 8.05 8.56
N ASP A 86 -11.77 7.72 7.28
CA ASP A 86 -12.23 8.57 6.20
C ASP A 86 -13.76 8.75 6.27
N VAL A 87 -14.50 7.69 6.62
CA VAL A 87 -15.95 7.75 6.89
C VAL A 87 -16.27 8.61 8.12
N SER A 88 -15.48 8.49 9.20
CA SER A 88 -15.70 9.28 10.42
C SER A 88 -15.46 10.78 10.20
N VAL A 89 -14.43 11.15 9.41
CA VAL A 89 -14.13 12.55 9.05
C VAL A 89 -15.23 13.15 8.19
N LEU A 90 -15.79 12.39 7.23
CA LEU A 90 -16.91 12.84 6.42
C LEU A 90 -18.21 13.02 7.24
N GLY A 91 -18.38 12.28 8.33
CA GLY A 91 -19.49 12.46 9.27
C GLY A 91 -19.39 13.74 10.09
N GLU A 92 -18.20 14.09 10.58
CA GLU A 92 -17.96 15.33 11.34
C GLU A 92 -18.10 16.60 10.49
N GLU A 93 -17.71 16.55 9.21
CA GLU A 93 -17.90 17.69 8.28
C GLU A 93 -19.38 17.90 7.90
N ALA A 94 -20.22 16.87 7.97
CA ALA A 94 -21.66 16.97 7.69
C ALA A 94 -22.47 17.52 8.88
N GLU A 95 -22.03 17.30 10.12
CA GLU A 95 -22.69 17.85 11.32
C GLU A 95 -22.27 19.30 11.64
N THR A 96 -21.21 19.80 11.00
CA THR A 96 -20.69 21.17 11.19
C THR A 96 -21.04 22.15 10.05
N ALA A 97 -21.87 21.71 9.08
CA ALA A 97 -22.36 22.51 7.95
C ALA A 97 -23.78 23.07 8.16
#